data_AF-A0A067C3T7-F1
#
_entry.id   AF-A0A067C3T7-F1
#
_cell.length_a   1.000
_cell.length_b   1.000
_cell.length_c   1.000
_cell.angle_alpha   90.00
_cell.angle_beta   90.00
_cell.angle_gamma   90.00
#
_symmetry.space_group_name_H-M   'P 1'
#
loop_
_entity.id
_entity.type
_entity.pdbx_description
1 polymer ?
#
loop_
_entity_poly.entity_id
_entity_poly.type
_entity_poly.pdbx_seq_one_letter_code
_entity_poly.pdbx_strand_id
1 'polypeptide(L)'
;MAARDTFPLVRRLVVGLGNPGEKFQNTRHNIGKMALQHFFAAHGAPHFLDVKAVHGESAVHQLRFDELQTRLGDDLIDRMSERRKARTVAEGVPYPVVDVHGLLPSTYMNRSGMSVKSYLNTHHFRLKNNALVINKHDELLVLTDDITLPFGTCRFKPKGGHGGQNGVRDVIKCIASEKFARLKIGIGCPSWFLDPANRGNPPPGLQLDKYVLGKFQPHEMDDMRALMVYTSALLRVYAHRGLNEATALANSTDMKAYKKDKSKPKPKAGSPPAKKQRLE
;
A
#
# COMPACT_ATOMS: atom_id res chain seq x y z
N MET A 1 -18.99 28.19 -2.43
CA MET A 1 -18.03 27.29 -3.10
C MET A 1 -16.66 27.59 -2.54
N ALA A 2 -16.12 26.74 -1.68
CA ALA A 2 -14.78 26.98 -1.12
C ALA A 2 -13.73 26.91 -2.23
N ALA A 3 -12.86 27.92 -2.27
CA ALA A 3 -11.75 28.00 -3.20
C ALA A 3 -10.97 26.68 -3.20
N ARG A 4 -10.72 26.12 -4.38
CA ARG A 4 -9.76 25.03 -4.51
C ARG A 4 -8.39 25.62 -4.21
N ASP A 5 -7.89 25.41 -2.99
CA ASP A 5 -6.54 25.81 -2.61
C ASP A 5 -5.54 25.31 -3.68
N THR A 6 -4.60 26.19 -4.01
CA THR A 6 -3.62 26.13 -5.11
C THR A 6 -2.53 25.07 -4.91
N PHE A 7 -2.89 23.86 -4.48
CA PHE A 7 -1.97 22.73 -4.48
C PHE A 7 -1.92 22.12 -5.88
N PRO A 8 -0.74 21.78 -6.43
CA PRO A 8 -0.68 20.98 -7.64
C PRO A 8 -1.43 19.67 -7.39
N LEU A 9 -2.32 19.29 -8.30
CA LEU A 9 -3.13 18.09 -8.17
C LEU A 9 -2.24 16.85 -8.20
N VAL A 10 -1.89 16.32 -7.02
CA VAL A 10 -1.14 15.07 -6.91
C VAL A 10 -2.12 13.92 -7.08
N ARG A 11 -1.92 13.16 -8.16
CA ARG A 11 -2.73 11.96 -8.44
C ARG A 11 -1.90 10.72 -8.24
N ARG A 12 -2.49 9.71 -7.62
CA ARG A 12 -1.81 8.43 -7.39
C ARG A 12 -2.70 7.29 -7.80
N LEU A 13 -2.25 6.54 -8.81
CA LEU A 13 -2.85 5.29 -9.19
C LEU A 13 -2.29 4.19 -8.30
N VAL A 14 -3.16 3.59 -7.50
CA VAL A 14 -2.87 2.44 -6.65
C VAL A 14 -3.59 1.23 -7.23
N VAL A 15 -2.84 0.21 -7.60
CA VAL A 15 -3.37 -1.00 -8.26
C VAL A 15 -3.28 -2.17 -7.30
N GLY A 16 -4.40 -2.81 -7.00
CA GLY A 16 -4.47 -4.03 -6.18
C GLY A 16 -4.47 -5.26 -7.08
N LEU A 17 -3.34 -5.97 -7.19
CA LEU A 17 -3.30 -7.20 -7.99
C LEU A 17 -4.09 -8.34 -7.33
N GLY A 18 -4.70 -9.17 -8.17
CA GLY A 18 -5.48 -10.34 -7.77
C GLY A 18 -6.12 -11.00 -8.99
N ASN A 19 -6.68 -12.20 -8.79
CA ASN A 19 -7.52 -12.87 -9.77
C ASN A 19 -9.02 -12.59 -9.49
N PRO A 20 -9.85 -12.46 -10.54
CA PRO A 20 -11.30 -12.29 -10.42
C PRO A 20 -12.00 -13.62 -10.16
N GLY A 21 -13.17 -13.56 -9.50
CA GLY A 21 -14.03 -14.72 -9.26
C GLY A 21 -13.93 -15.28 -7.85
N GLU A 22 -15.02 -15.91 -7.41
CA GLU A 22 -15.22 -16.36 -6.02
C GLU A 22 -14.15 -17.35 -5.54
N LYS A 23 -13.72 -18.28 -6.41
CA LYS A 23 -12.69 -19.28 -6.09
C LYS A 23 -11.33 -18.68 -5.68
N PHE A 24 -11.04 -17.43 -6.05
CA PHE A 24 -9.79 -16.75 -5.68
C PHE A 24 -9.95 -15.79 -4.50
N GLN A 25 -11.16 -15.64 -3.95
CA GLN A 25 -11.35 -14.86 -2.73
C GLN A 25 -10.51 -15.45 -1.60
N ASN A 26 -9.84 -14.55 -0.85
CA ASN A 26 -8.97 -14.90 0.27
C ASN A 26 -7.80 -15.84 -0.08
N THR A 27 -7.40 -15.90 -1.35
CA THR A 27 -6.13 -16.52 -1.75
C THR A 27 -4.97 -15.57 -1.50
N ARG A 28 -3.77 -16.11 -1.30
CA ARG A 28 -2.56 -15.30 -1.06
C ARG A 28 -2.30 -14.30 -2.20
N HIS A 29 -2.53 -14.70 -3.44
CA HIS A 29 -2.40 -13.84 -4.63
C HIS A 29 -3.38 -12.65 -4.67
N ASN A 30 -4.47 -12.69 -3.90
CA ASN A 30 -5.45 -11.61 -3.85
C ASN A 30 -5.18 -10.60 -2.73
N ILE A 31 -4.08 -10.75 -1.98
CA ILE A 31 -3.76 -9.84 -0.86
C ILE A 31 -3.63 -8.38 -1.29
N GLY A 32 -3.17 -8.12 -2.52
CA GLY A 32 -3.10 -6.78 -3.11
C GLY A 32 -4.49 -6.18 -3.31
N LYS A 33 -5.42 -6.94 -3.91
CA LYS A 33 -6.84 -6.57 -4.04
C LYS A 33 -7.47 -6.30 -2.67
N MET A 34 -7.27 -7.19 -1.70
CA MET A 34 -7.81 -7.08 -0.34
C MET A 34 -7.32 -5.81 0.37
N ALA A 35 -6.00 -5.54 0.31
CA ALA A 35 -5.41 -4.36 0.95
C ALA A 35 -5.95 -3.06 0.35
N LEU A 36 -6.12 -2.99 -0.98
CA LEU A 36 -6.66 -1.80 -1.63
C LEU A 36 -8.14 -1.58 -1.31
N GLN A 37 -8.95 -2.64 -1.33
CA GLN A 37 -10.36 -2.57 -0.92
C GLN A 37 -10.51 -2.09 0.52
N HIS A 38 -9.71 -2.64 1.45
CA HIS A 38 -9.74 -2.19 2.83
C HIS A 38 -9.30 -0.73 2.99
N PHE A 39 -8.26 -0.30 2.28
CA PHE A 39 -7.82 1.09 2.30
C PHE A 39 -8.94 2.05 1.88
N PHE A 40 -9.60 1.77 0.76
CA PHE A 40 -10.70 2.59 0.26
C PHE A 40 -11.92 2.58 1.20
N ALA A 41 -12.30 1.42 1.74
CA ALA A 41 -13.37 1.31 2.72
C ALA A 41 -13.07 2.11 4.01
N ALA A 42 -11.83 2.04 4.52
CA ALA A 42 -11.41 2.74 5.72
C ALA A 42 -11.40 4.29 5.57
N HIS A 43 -11.40 4.79 4.33
CA HIS A 43 -11.44 6.22 4.03
C HIS A 43 -12.77 6.66 3.41
N GLY A 44 -13.84 5.87 3.55
CA GLY A 44 -15.20 6.29 3.16
C GLY A 44 -15.52 6.14 1.67
N ALA A 45 -14.73 5.38 0.91
CA ALA A 45 -14.99 5.06 -0.49
C ALA A 45 -15.05 3.52 -0.72
N PRO A 46 -15.95 2.78 -0.04
CA PRO A 46 -15.91 1.31 -0.03
C PRO A 46 -16.25 0.64 -1.36
N HIS A 47 -16.88 1.35 -2.30
CA HIS A 47 -17.40 0.78 -3.54
C HIS A 47 -16.47 1.04 -4.71
N PHE A 48 -16.06 -0.04 -5.39
CA PHE A 48 -15.42 0.03 -6.69
C PHE A 48 -16.48 -0.25 -7.77
N LEU A 49 -16.47 0.55 -8.82
CA LEU A 49 -17.41 0.42 -9.94
C LEU A 49 -16.73 -0.35 -11.07
N ASP A 50 -17.45 -1.26 -11.71
CA ASP A 50 -16.94 -1.91 -12.92
C ASP A 50 -16.79 -0.89 -14.04
N VAL A 51 -15.58 -0.77 -14.57
CA VAL A 51 -15.25 0.15 -15.65
C VAL A 51 -14.70 -0.67 -16.82
N LYS A 52 -15.61 -1.04 -17.74
CA LYS A 52 -15.28 -1.88 -18.91
C LYS A 52 -14.09 -1.36 -19.72
N ALA A 53 -13.98 -0.04 -19.88
CA ALA A 53 -12.91 0.61 -20.63
C ALA A 53 -11.51 0.34 -20.06
N VAL A 54 -11.39 0.02 -18.77
CA VAL A 54 -10.12 -0.27 -18.10
C VAL A 54 -9.99 -1.73 -17.68
N HIS A 55 -10.92 -2.61 -18.10
CA HIS A 55 -10.94 -4.04 -17.75
C HIS A 55 -10.74 -4.29 -16.26
N GLY A 56 -11.47 -3.55 -15.43
CA GLY A 56 -11.33 -3.62 -13.99
C GLY A 56 -12.35 -2.77 -13.25
N GLU A 57 -12.37 -2.94 -11.94
CA GLU A 57 -13.15 -2.12 -11.03
C GLU A 57 -12.31 -0.92 -10.59
N SER A 58 -12.90 0.26 -10.53
CA SER A 58 -12.21 1.50 -10.14
C SER A 58 -12.97 2.28 -9.08
N ALA A 59 -12.23 2.96 -8.23
CA ALA A 59 -12.74 3.98 -7.31
C ALA A 59 -11.78 5.17 -7.30
N VAL A 60 -12.29 6.38 -7.07
CA VAL A 60 -11.46 7.58 -6.89
C VAL A 60 -11.88 8.24 -5.60
N HIS A 61 -10.91 8.60 -4.78
CA HIS A 61 -11.15 9.26 -3.51
C HIS A 61 -10.07 10.29 -3.23
N GLN A 62 -10.49 11.50 -2.88
CA GLN A 62 -9.58 12.58 -2.50
C GLN A 62 -9.26 12.47 -1.01
N LEU A 63 -8.02 12.12 -0.70
CA LEU A 63 -7.52 12.10 0.65
C LEU A 63 -7.05 13.49 1.04
N ARG A 64 -7.51 13.93 2.22
CA ARG A 64 -7.03 15.14 2.88
C ARG A 64 -6.30 14.75 4.15
N PHE A 65 -5.14 15.33 4.35
CA PHE A 65 -4.47 15.29 5.63
C PHE A 65 -5.29 16.19 6.57
N ASP A 66 -5.85 15.62 7.63
CA ASP A 66 -6.77 16.31 8.52
C ASP A 66 -5.99 17.38 9.32
N GLU A 67 -6.20 18.66 9.00
CA GLU A 67 -5.55 19.82 9.63
C GLU A 67 -6.26 20.29 10.92
N LEU A 68 -7.39 19.67 11.28
CA LEU A 68 -8.12 20.02 12.51
C LEU A 68 -7.34 19.54 13.75
N GLN A 69 -7.00 20.48 14.64
CA GLN A 69 -6.17 20.30 15.86
C GLN A 69 -6.58 19.12 16.77
N THR A 70 -7.82 18.63 16.68
CA THR A 70 -8.30 17.47 17.45
C THR A 70 -7.81 16.11 16.93
N ARG A 71 -7.25 16.03 15.71
CA ARG A 71 -6.77 14.77 15.05
C ARG A 71 -5.43 14.92 14.31
N LEU A 72 -4.73 16.03 14.51
CA LEU A 72 -3.41 16.28 13.92
C LEU A 72 -2.37 15.27 14.46
N GLY A 73 -1.66 14.61 13.54
CA GLY A 73 -0.55 13.70 13.87
C GLY A 73 -0.89 12.21 13.92
N ASP A 74 -1.70 11.70 12.99
CA ASP A 74 -2.28 10.36 13.10
C ASP A 74 -1.93 9.40 11.95
N ASP A 75 -0.91 9.74 11.16
CA ASP A 75 -0.24 8.73 10.35
C ASP A 75 0.85 8.00 11.14
N LEU A 76 1.32 6.89 10.60
CA LEU A 76 2.21 6.00 11.34
C LEU A 76 3.57 6.65 11.67
N ILE A 77 3.99 7.69 10.93
CA ILE A 77 5.25 8.38 11.22
C ILE A 77 5.13 9.24 12.48
N ASP A 78 4.03 9.98 12.61
CA ASP A 78 3.82 10.84 13.78
C ASP A 78 3.66 10.03 15.06
N ARG A 79 2.99 8.87 14.97
CA ARG A 79 2.82 7.96 16.12
C ARG A 79 4.13 7.40 16.65
N MET A 80 5.14 7.27 15.79
CA MET A 80 6.44 6.70 16.15
C MET A 80 7.46 7.75 16.62
N SER A 81 7.19 9.06 16.44
CA SER A 81 8.16 10.11 16.77
C SER A 81 7.50 11.45 17.09
N GLU A 82 7.55 11.85 18.36
CA GLU A 82 7.08 13.17 18.82
C GLU A 82 7.78 14.34 18.11
N ARG A 83 9.07 14.19 17.78
CA ARG A 83 9.80 15.19 16.99
C ARG A 83 9.19 15.36 15.60
N ARG A 84 8.84 14.26 14.93
CA ARG A 84 8.24 14.32 13.58
C ARG A 84 6.81 14.82 13.63
N LYS A 85 6.05 14.44 14.66
CA LYS A 85 4.72 14.98 14.95
C LYS A 85 4.76 16.50 15.13
N ALA A 86 5.67 17.01 15.95
CA ALA A 86 5.84 18.45 16.15
C ALA A 86 6.17 19.18 14.84
N ARG A 87 7.05 18.58 14.00
CA ARG A 87 7.33 19.12 12.66
C ARG A 87 6.10 19.12 11.76
N THR A 88 5.31 18.04 11.75
CA THR A 88 4.07 17.99 10.96
C THR A 88 3.02 18.99 11.45
N VAL A 89 2.97 19.29 12.75
CA VAL A 89 2.12 20.37 13.29
C VAL A 89 2.62 21.74 12.83
N ALA A 90 3.93 21.96 12.77
CA ALA A 90 4.53 23.24 12.39
C ALA A 90 4.53 23.50 10.87
N GLU A 91 4.80 22.47 10.07
CA GLU A 91 5.09 22.58 8.63
C GLU A 91 4.05 21.88 7.75
N GLY A 92 3.15 21.07 8.33
CA GLY A 92 2.23 20.21 7.58
C GLY A 92 2.87 18.94 7.01
N VAL A 93 2.23 18.39 5.97
CA VAL A 93 2.76 17.26 5.19
C VAL A 93 3.05 17.70 3.75
N PRO A 94 3.98 17.02 3.03
CA PRO A 94 4.31 17.37 1.65
C PRO A 94 3.12 17.41 0.69
N TYR A 95 2.15 16.50 0.88
CA TYR A 95 0.98 16.38 0.03
C TYR A 95 -0.30 16.39 0.89
N PRO A 96 -0.80 17.57 1.27
CA PRO A 96 -1.96 17.69 2.14
C PRO A 96 -3.24 17.19 1.46
N VAL A 97 -3.34 17.32 0.15
CA VAL A 97 -4.45 16.82 -0.66
C VAL A 97 -3.91 15.91 -1.77
N VAL A 98 -4.47 14.71 -1.89
CA VAL A 98 -4.08 13.72 -2.90
C VAL A 98 -5.31 13.04 -3.46
N ASP A 99 -5.44 13.04 -4.79
CA ASP A 99 -6.44 12.23 -5.48
C ASP A 99 -5.90 10.81 -5.64
N VAL A 100 -6.46 9.87 -4.88
CA VAL A 100 -6.11 8.45 -4.98
C VAL A 100 -7.09 7.75 -5.91
N HIS A 101 -6.53 7.23 -6.99
CA HIS A 101 -7.22 6.40 -7.97
C HIS A 101 -6.93 4.94 -7.63
N GLY A 102 -7.95 4.17 -7.27
CA GLY A 102 -7.87 2.75 -7.00
C GLY A 102 -8.27 1.95 -8.22
N LEU A 103 -7.48 0.94 -8.59
CA LEU A 103 -7.78 0.01 -9.67
C LEU A 103 -7.63 -1.44 -9.21
N LEU A 104 -8.68 -2.24 -9.43
CA LEU A 104 -8.70 -3.69 -9.22
C LEU A 104 -8.92 -4.34 -10.58
N PRO A 105 -7.86 -4.84 -11.26
CA PRO A 105 -8.02 -5.54 -12.53
C PRO A 105 -9.04 -6.68 -12.42
N SER A 106 -9.97 -6.76 -13.37
CA SER A 106 -10.91 -7.88 -13.51
C SER A 106 -10.41 -8.92 -14.52
N THR A 107 -9.14 -8.81 -14.92
CA THR A 107 -8.40 -9.79 -15.72
C THR A 107 -7.69 -10.80 -14.83
N TYR A 108 -7.32 -11.96 -15.39
CA TYR A 108 -6.41 -12.87 -14.70
C TYR A 108 -5.07 -12.19 -14.39
N MET A 109 -4.38 -12.67 -13.35
CA MET A 109 -3.14 -12.10 -12.82
C MET A 109 -2.09 -11.87 -13.93
N ASN A 110 -1.89 -12.84 -14.82
CA ASN A 110 -0.94 -12.72 -15.94
C ASN A 110 -1.40 -11.79 -17.09
N ARG A 111 -2.51 -11.09 -16.91
CA ARG A 111 -3.13 -10.13 -17.84
C ARG A 111 -3.48 -8.81 -17.17
N SER A 112 -2.96 -8.55 -15.97
CA SER A 112 -3.25 -7.32 -15.20
C SER A 112 -2.68 -6.06 -15.86
N GLY A 113 -1.62 -6.17 -16.66
CA GLY A 113 -0.98 -5.05 -17.33
C GLY A 113 -1.86 -4.35 -18.35
N MET A 114 -2.76 -5.10 -19.02
CA MET A 114 -3.74 -4.51 -19.93
C MET A 114 -4.67 -3.53 -19.20
N SER A 115 -5.18 -3.92 -18.03
CA SER A 115 -6.06 -3.06 -17.22
C SER A 115 -5.33 -1.79 -16.76
N VAL A 116 -4.10 -1.94 -16.25
CA VAL A 116 -3.27 -0.80 -15.83
C VAL A 116 -2.99 0.14 -17.00
N LYS A 117 -2.60 -0.39 -18.16
CA LYS A 117 -2.32 0.41 -19.36
C LYS A 117 -3.57 1.17 -19.82
N SER A 118 -4.72 0.50 -19.90
CA SER A 118 -5.98 1.14 -20.28
C SER A 118 -6.33 2.27 -19.31
N TYR A 119 -6.18 2.07 -18.00
CA TYR A 119 -6.41 3.11 -17.01
C TYR A 119 -5.51 4.35 -17.22
N LEU A 120 -4.20 4.12 -17.37
CA LEU A 120 -3.23 5.20 -17.59
C LEU A 120 -3.59 6.03 -18.84
N ASN A 121 -4.02 5.37 -19.91
CA ASN A 121 -4.41 6.02 -21.16
C ASN A 121 -5.72 6.80 -21.01
N THR A 122 -6.77 6.15 -20.51
CA THR A 122 -8.12 6.71 -20.37
C THR A 122 -8.16 7.91 -19.43
N HIS A 123 -7.40 7.87 -18.33
CA HIS A 123 -7.36 8.96 -17.34
C HIS A 123 -6.20 9.96 -17.56
N HIS A 124 -5.51 9.83 -18.69
CA HIS A 124 -4.37 10.65 -19.07
C HIS A 124 -3.32 10.78 -17.95
N PHE A 125 -3.00 9.66 -17.32
CA PHE A 125 -1.94 9.57 -16.34
C PHE A 125 -0.58 9.67 -17.06
N ARG A 126 0.36 10.44 -16.51
CA ARG A 126 1.67 10.71 -17.12
C ARG A 126 2.79 10.47 -16.11
N LEU A 127 3.35 9.27 -16.12
CA LEU A 127 4.41 8.89 -15.19
C LEU A 127 5.72 9.66 -15.49
N LYS A 128 6.45 10.04 -14.44
CA LYS A 128 7.68 10.88 -14.43
C LYS A 128 8.80 10.48 -15.40
N ASN A 129 8.74 9.30 -16.01
CA ASN A 129 9.83 8.74 -16.82
C ASN A 129 9.87 9.23 -18.28
N ASN A 130 8.89 10.04 -18.69
CA ASN A 130 8.92 10.70 -19.99
C ASN A 130 9.39 12.15 -19.79
N ALA A 131 10.53 12.49 -20.39
CA ALA A 131 11.20 13.79 -20.24
C ALA A 131 10.34 14.97 -20.71
N LEU A 132 9.31 14.71 -21.53
CA LEU A 132 8.35 15.69 -22.04
C LEU A 132 7.10 15.84 -21.14
N VAL A 133 7.04 15.13 -20.00
CA VAL A 133 5.87 15.16 -19.12
C VAL A 133 5.80 16.47 -18.35
N ILE A 134 4.79 17.25 -18.68
CA ILE A 134 4.44 18.52 -18.02
C ILE A 134 3.88 18.26 -16.60
N ASN A 135 3.18 17.14 -16.38
CA ASN A 135 2.62 16.78 -15.07
C ASN A 135 3.56 15.90 -14.23
N LYS A 136 4.35 16.51 -13.33
CA LYS A 136 5.32 15.82 -12.47
C LYS A 136 4.71 15.08 -11.27
N HIS A 137 3.39 15.06 -11.09
CA HIS A 137 2.78 14.61 -9.83
C HIS A 137 1.98 13.31 -9.91
N ASP A 138 1.90 12.69 -11.09
CA ASP A 138 1.27 11.39 -11.27
C ASP A 138 2.20 10.24 -10.85
N GLU A 139 1.73 9.40 -9.95
CA GLU A 139 2.48 8.23 -9.46
C GLU A 139 1.71 6.92 -9.60
N LEU A 140 2.43 5.82 -9.86
CA LEU A 140 1.90 4.47 -9.91
C LEU A 140 2.51 3.63 -8.77
N LEU A 141 1.63 3.06 -7.95
CA LEU A 141 1.93 2.07 -6.93
C LEU A 141 1.17 0.77 -7.20
N VAL A 142 1.87 -0.36 -7.26
CA VAL A 142 1.26 -1.68 -7.44
C VAL A 142 1.39 -2.50 -6.16
N LEU A 143 0.27 -2.98 -5.62
CA LEU A 143 0.20 -3.80 -4.41
C LEU A 143 0.22 -5.28 -4.82
N THR A 144 1.17 -6.03 -4.28
CA THR A 144 1.40 -7.41 -4.67
C THR A 144 1.69 -8.27 -3.46
N ASP A 145 1.34 -9.54 -3.56
CA ASP A 145 1.91 -10.56 -2.70
C ASP A 145 3.43 -10.68 -2.93
N ASP A 146 4.12 -11.17 -1.90
CA ASP A 146 5.52 -11.53 -1.97
C ASP A 146 5.81 -12.73 -1.08
N ILE A 147 6.18 -13.86 -1.70
CA ILE A 147 6.49 -15.10 -1.01
C ILE A 147 7.83 -15.06 -0.26
N THR A 148 8.74 -14.17 -0.66
CA THR A 148 10.05 -14.02 -0.01
C THR A 148 9.96 -13.29 1.33
N LEU A 149 8.82 -12.64 1.60
CA LEU A 149 8.59 -11.89 2.83
C LEU A 149 7.75 -12.71 3.82
N PRO A 150 8.14 -12.76 5.11
CA PRO A 150 7.32 -13.35 6.15
C PRO A 150 5.92 -12.72 6.21
N PHE A 151 4.92 -13.51 6.58
CA PHE A 151 3.55 -13.02 6.76
C PHE A 151 3.53 -11.82 7.72
N GLY A 152 2.79 -10.76 7.35
CA GLY A 152 2.73 -9.51 8.13
C GLY A 152 3.83 -8.49 7.83
N THR A 153 4.82 -8.85 7.01
CA THR A 153 5.88 -7.92 6.58
C THR A 153 5.43 -7.14 5.34
N CYS A 154 5.72 -5.85 5.29
CA CYS A 154 5.49 -5.04 4.10
C CYS A 154 6.76 -4.31 3.69
N ARG A 155 7.04 -4.21 2.40
CA ARG A 155 8.21 -3.51 1.85
C ARG A 155 7.84 -2.73 0.60
N PHE A 156 8.28 -1.48 0.52
CA PHE A 156 8.20 -0.71 -0.71
C PHE A 156 9.40 -1.00 -1.60
N LYS A 157 9.16 -1.15 -2.90
CA LYS A 157 10.19 -1.29 -3.93
C LYS A 157 9.98 -0.22 -5.01
N PRO A 158 10.84 0.82 -5.09
CA PRO A 158 10.60 1.94 -6.02
C PRO A 158 10.66 1.60 -7.51
N LYS A 159 11.44 0.58 -7.89
CA LYS A 159 11.65 0.12 -9.27
C LYS A 159 12.27 -1.27 -9.31
N GLY A 160 12.29 -1.90 -10.48
CA GLY A 160 13.02 -3.14 -10.78
C GLY A 160 12.19 -4.23 -11.48
N GLY A 161 12.78 -5.41 -11.68
CA GLY A 161 12.12 -6.53 -12.35
C GLY A 161 10.93 -7.13 -11.57
N HIS A 162 10.22 -8.06 -12.19
CA HIS A 162 8.96 -8.61 -11.66
C HIS A 162 9.13 -9.53 -10.44
N GLY A 163 10.34 -10.06 -10.19
CA GLY A 163 10.61 -10.91 -9.00
C GLY A 163 9.72 -12.16 -8.92
N GLY A 164 9.48 -12.81 -10.06
CA GLY A 164 8.60 -13.98 -10.17
C GLY A 164 7.08 -13.69 -10.20
N GLN A 165 6.64 -12.47 -9.89
CA GLN A 165 5.21 -12.14 -9.82
C GLN A 165 4.62 -11.91 -11.22
N ASN A 166 3.62 -12.72 -11.60
CA ASN A 166 3.07 -12.76 -12.96
C ASN A 166 2.32 -11.49 -13.39
N GLY A 167 1.60 -10.83 -12.49
CA GLY A 167 0.91 -9.58 -12.79
C GLY A 167 1.85 -8.38 -12.90
N VAL A 168 2.91 -8.32 -12.09
CA VAL A 168 3.97 -7.32 -12.24
C VAL A 168 4.69 -7.51 -13.56
N ARG A 169 4.97 -8.75 -13.95
CA ARG A 169 5.57 -9.07 -15.26
C ARG A 169 4.72 -8.51 -16.39
N ASP A 170 3.40 -8.74 -16.34
CA ASP A 170 2.49 -8.24 -17.36
C ASP A 170 2.33 -6.71 -17.33
N VAL A 171 2.29 -6.09 -16.15
CA VAL A 171 2.30 -4.62 -16.01
C VAL A 171 3.54 -4.01 -16.66
N ILE A 172 4.74 -4.52 -16.34
CA ILE A 172 6.01 -4.07 -16.95
C ILE A 172 5.93 -4.18 -18.47
N LYS A 173 5.47 -5.33 -18.98
CA LYS A 173 5.33 -5.59 -20.42
C LYS A 173 4.37 -4.59 -21.08
N CYS A 174 3.18 -4.39 -20.53
CA CYS A 174 2.15 -3.55 -21.14
C CYS A 174 2.50 -2.06 -21.14
N ILE A 175 3.09 -1.55 -20.05
CA ILE A 175 3.46 -0.14 -19.92
C ILE A 175 4.89 0.15 -20.40
N ALA A 176 5.65 -0.88 -20.79
CA ALA A 176 7.05 -0.81 -21.23
C ALA A 176 7.98 -0.11 -20.21
N SER A 177 7.79 -0.35 -18.91
CA SER A 177 8.58 0.30 -17.86
C SER A 177 8.63 -0.51 -16.58
N GLU A 178 9.81 -0.57 -15.96
CA GLU A 178 10.01 -1.09 -14.59
C GLU A 178 10.05 -0.01 -13.52
N LYS A 179 9.94 1.26 -13.95
CA LYS A 179 10.13 2.46 -13.13
C LYS A 179 8.81 2.87 -12.46
N PHE A 180 8.21 1.95 -11.73
CA PHE A 180 7.04 2.17 -10.88
C PHE A 180 7.20 1.46 -9.54
N ALA A 181 6.59 2.06 -8.52
CA ALA A 181 6.70 1.58 -7.15
C ALA A 181 5.80 0.36 -6.91
N ARG A 182 6.24 -0.49 -6.00
CA ARG A 182 5.48 -1.65 -5.52
C ARG A 182 5.39 -1.63 -4.01
N LEU A 183 4.22 -1.97 -3.46
CA LEU A 183 4.06 -2.37 -2.07
C LEU A 183 3.96 -3.90 -2.04
N LYS A 184 5.05 -4.55 -1.63
CA LYS A 184 5.14 -5.99 -1.46
C LYS A 184 4.59 -6.36 -0.09
N ILE A 185 3.60 -7.25 -0.06
CA ILE A 185 2.94 -7.73 1.15
C ILE A 185 3.33 -9.21 1.34
N GLY A 186 3.99 -9.50 2.46
CA GLY A 186 4.44 -10.83 2.78
C GLY A 186 3.31 -11.79 3.03
N ILE A 187 3.34 -12.90 2.29
CA ILE A 187 2.36 -14.00 2.38
C ILE A 187 2.96 -15.26 3.02
N GLY A 188 4.18 -15.15 3.54
CA GLY A 188 4.89 -16.26 4.15
C GLY A 188 5.47 -17.25 3.15
N CYS A 189 6.32 -18.10 3.72
CA CYS A 189 7.05 -19.23 3.16
C CYS A 189 6.41 -20.61 3.28
N PRO A 190 6.28 -21.49 2.26
CA PRO A 190 6.37 -22.92 2.57
C PRO A 190 7.81 -23.28 2.99
N SER A 191 7.98 -24.28 3.86
CA SER A 191 9.27 -24.62 4.48
C SER A 191 10.39 -24.87 3.47
N TRP A 192 10.08 -25.57 2.37
CA TRP A 192 11.03 -25.87 1.30
C TRP A 192 11.53 -24.63 0.55
N PHE A 193 10.82 -23.50 0.59
CA PHE A 193 11.23 -22.28 -0.10
C PHE A 193 12.46 -21.63 0.56
N LEU A 194 12.61 -21.82 1.87
CA LEU A 194 13.73 -21.28 2.66
C LEU A 194 14.98 -22.15 2.57
N ASP A 195 14.87 -23.36 2.04
CA ASP A 195 16.02 -24.25 1.86
C ASP A 195 16.96 -23.66 0.78
N PRO A 196 18.22 -23.34 1.13
CA PRO A 196 19.19 -22.83 0.16
C PRO A 196 19.44 -23.77 -1.02
N ALA A 197 19.26 -25.09 -0.85
CA ALA A 197 19.40 -26.07 -1.92
C ALA A 197 18.35 -25.89 -3.02
N ASN A 198 17.14 -25.45 -2.65
CA ASN A 198 16.03 -25.27 -3.57
C ASN A 198 16.13 -23.96 -4.38
N ARG A 199 16.88 -22.96 -3.88
CA ARG A 199 17.04 -21.64 -4.52
C ARG A 199 15.70 -20.99 -4.92
N GLY A 200 14.66 -21.20 -4.12
CA GLY A 200 13.30 -20.72 -4.36
C GLY A 200 12.47 -21.54 -5.36
N ASN A 201 13.01 -22.64 -5.89
CA ASN A 201 12.26 -23.56 -6.76
C ASN A 201 11.57 -24.65 -5.94
N PRO A 202 10.35 -25.06 -6.32
CA PRO A 202 9.68 -26.16 -5.65
C PRO A 202 10.39 -27.50 -5.92
N PRO A 203 10.54 -28.37 -4.90
CA PRO A 203 10.94 -29.76 -5.11
C PRO A 203 10.00 -30.51 -6.07
N PRO A 204 10.43 -31.64 -6.67
CA PRO A 204 9.59 -32.45 -7.55
C PRO A 204 8.22 -32.77 -6.93
N GLY A 205 7.15 -32.54 -7.70
CA GLY A 205 5.76 -32.75 -7.27
C GLY A 205 5.10 -31.56 -6.56
N LEU A 206 5.87 -30.56 -6.13
CA LEU A 206 5.36 -29.31 -5.58
C LEU A 206 5.31 -28.21 -6.65
N GLN A 207 4.44 -27.22 -6.45
CA GLN A 207 4.28 -26.10 -7.37
C GLN A 207 4.12 -24.80 -6.58
N LEU A 208 4.91 -23.79 -6.93
CA LEU A 208 4.83 -22.46 -6.33
C LEU A 208 3.43 -21.84 -6.51
N ASP A 209 2.86 -22.01 -7.69
CA ASP A 209 1.52 -21.49 -8.05
C ASP A 209 0.43 -22.02 -7.11
N LYS A 210 0.55 -23.26 -6.63
CA LYS A 210 -0.41 -23.83 -5.67
C LYS A 210 -0.36 -23.12 -4.31
N TYR A 211 0.81 -22.66 -3.87
CA TYR A 211 0.94 -21.93 -2.61
C TYR A 211 0.26 -20.56 -2.69
N VAL A 212 0.57 -19.81 -3.75
CA VAL A 212 0.07 -18.44 -3.92
C VAL A 212 -1.42 -18.39 -4.29
N LEU A 213 -1.93 -19.42 -4.98
CA LEU A 213 -3.37 -19.60 -5.21
C LEU A 213 -4.08 -20.27 -4.01
N GLY A 214 -3.33 -20.73 -3.01
CA GLY A 214 -3.87 -21.30 -1.78
C GLY A 214 -4.47 -20.23 -0.86
N LYS A 215 -5.42 -20.66 -0.02
CA LYS A 215 -6.00 -19.83 1.05
C LYS A 215 -5.02 -19.68 2.21
N PHE A 216 -5.11 -18.55 2.91
CA PHE A 216 -4.42 -18.33 4.18
C PHE A 216 -4.84 -19.37 5.23
N GLN A 217 -3.92 -19.73 6.11
CA GLN A 217 -4.21 -20.61 7.24
C GLN A 217 -5.08 -19.88 8.28
N PRO A 218 -5.82 -20.60 9.15
CA PRO A 218 -6.69 -19.96 10.14
C PRO A 218 -5.98 -18.92 11.01
N HIS A 219 -4.79 -19.23 11.52
CA HIS A 219 -4.00 -18.28 12.34
C HIS A 219 -3.51 -17.05 11.54
N GLU A 220 -3.27 -17.19 10.23
CA GLU A 220 -2.96 -16.05 9.36
C GLU A 220 -4.21 -15.20 9.13
N MET A 221 -5.39 -15.83 9.04
CA MET A 221 -6.67 -15.14 8.92
C MET A 221 -7.04 -14.36 10.18
N ASP A 222 -6.71 -14.87 11.37
CA ASP A 222 -6.88 -14.14 12.64
C ASP A 222 -6.11 -12.81 12.65
N ASP A 223 -4.93 -12.81 12.02
CA ASP A 223 -4.08 -11.63 11.88
C ASP A 223 -4.39 -10.78 10.62
N MET A 224 -5.23 -11.27 9.71
CA MET A 224 -5.52 -10.60 8.44
C MET A 224 -6.06 -9.19 8.65
N ARG A 225 -6.97 -9.00 9.62
CA ARG A 225 -7.50 -7.67 9.95
C ARG A 225 -6.38 -6.71 10.37
N ALA A 226 -5.43 -7.19 11.18
CA ALA A 226 -4.30 -6.36 11.61
C ALA A 226 -3.37 -6.01 10.43
N LEU A 227 -3.13 -6.98 9.52
CA LEU A 227 -2.37 -6.75 8.29
C LEU A 227 -3.04 -5.69 7.42
N MET A 228 -4.35 -5.80 7.19
CA MET A 228 -5.12 -4.84 6.39
C MET A 228 -5.07 -3.42 7.00
N VAL A 229 -5.13 -3.29 8.33
CA VAL A 229 -4.99 -2.00 9.01
C VAL A 229 -3.57 -1.45 8.89
N TYR A 230 -2.55 -2.30 9.01
CA TYR A 230 -1.16 -1.90 8.86
C TYR A 230 -0.83 -1.45 7.43
N THR A 231 -1.25 -2.19 6.42
CA THR A 231 -1.09 -1.81 5.01
C THR A 231 -1.81 -0.49 4.70
N SER A 232 -3.03 -0.30 5.22
CA SER A 232 -3.76 0.96 5.10
C SER A 232 -3.00 2.15 5.71
N ALA A 233 -2.37 1.96 6.87
CA ALA A 233 -1.53 2.99 7.49
C ALA A 233 -0.28 3.32 6.65
N LEU A 234 0.37 2.32 6.06
CA LEU A 234 1.50 2.53 5.14
C LEU A 234 1.08 3.26 3.86
N LEU A 235 -0.10 2.92 3.30
CA LEU A 235 -0.65 3.61 2.12
C LEU A 235 -0.98 5.08 2.42
N ARG A 236 -1.43 5.39 3.64
CA ARG A 236 -1.65 6.77 4.08
C ARG A 236 -0.35 7.56 4.21
N VAL A 237 0.71 6.95 4.77
CA VAL A 237 2.05 7.56 4.81
C VAL A 237 2.58 7.76 3.40
N TYR A 238 2.44 6.76 2.52
CA TYR A 238 2.74 6.92 1.10
C TYR A 238 1.99 8.14 0.57
N ALA A 239 0.66 8.16 0.61
CA ALA A 239 -0.21 9.22 0.12
C ALA A 239 0.28 10.62 0.53
N HIS A 240 0.49 10.88 1.82
CA HIS A 240 0.76 12.25 2.27
C HIS A 240 2.24 12.65 2.32
N ARG A 241 3.16 11.68 2.50
CA ARG A 241 4.60 11.95 2.70
C ARG A 241 5.50 11.43 1.58
N GLY A 242 4.94 10.67 0.65
CA GLY A 242 5.66 10.15 -0.50
C GLY A 242 6.38 8.83 -0.25
N LEU A 243 6.96 8.28 -1.32
CA LEU A 243 7.55 6.95 -1.34
C LEU A 243 8.76 6.78 -0.42
N ASN A 244 9.60 7.81 -0.28
CA ASN A 244 10.83 7.71 0.51
C ASN A 244 10.51 7.50 2.00
N GLU A 245 9.60 8.30 2.56
CA GLU A 245 9.17 8.18 3.95
C GLU A 245 8.42 6.86 4.20
N ALA A 246 7.56 6.46 3.26
CA ALA A 246 6.87 5.17 3.34
C ALA A 246 7.85 3.98 3.29
N THR A 247 8.91 4.07 2.47
CA THR A 247 9.96 3.04 2.38
C THR A 247 10.78 2.97 3.65
N ALA A 248 11.24 4.11 4.18
CA ALA A 248 12.01 4.17 5.41
C ALA A 248 11.23 3.56 6.59
N LEU A 249 9.94 3.90 6.69
CA LEU A 249 9.04 3.35 7.70
C LEU A 249 8.82 1.84 7.54
N ALA A 250 8.47 1.40 6.32
CA ALA A 250 8.22 -0.01 6.07
C ALA A 250 9.47 -0.88 6.33
N ASN A 251 10.68 -0.33 6.22
CA ASN A 251 11.92 -1.05 6.53
C ASN A 251 12.20 -1.16 8.03
N SER A 252 11.69 -0.26 8.86
CA SER A 252 11.96 -0.21 10.29
C SER A 252 10.87 -0.85 11.16
N THR A 253 9.78 -1.34 10.56
CA THR A 253 8.64 -1.90 11.29
C THR A 253 7.97 -3.07 10.54
N ASP A 254 7.09 -3.77 11.23
CA ASP A 254 6.24 -4.84 10.71
C ASP A 254 4.84 -4.81 11.38
N MET A 255 3.94 -5.67 10.92
CA MET A 255 2.60 -5.76 11.50
C MET A 255 2.62 -6.10 13.02
N LYS A 256 3.56 -6.93 13.47
CA LYS A 256 3.62 -7.35 14.88
C LYS A 256 4.02 -6.18 15.78
N ALA A 257 5.02 -5.40 15.38
CA ALA A 257 5.42 -4.17 16.04
C ALA A 257 4.28 -3.15 16.03
N TYR A 258 3.59 -2.99 14.90
CA TYR A 258 2.42 -2.11 14.79
C TYR A 258 1.28 -2.51 15.74
N LYS A 259 0.99 -3.82 15.90
CA LYS A 259 -0.02 -4.30 16.86
C LYS A 259 0.34 -3.95 18.31
N LYS A 260 1.61 -4.13 18.70
CA LYS A 260 2.09 -3.82 20.06
C LYS A 260 1.97 -2.33 20.39
N ASP A 261 2.13 -1.46 19.41
CA ASP A 261 1.99 -0.01 19.60
C ASP A 261 0.53 0.39 19.85
N LYS A 262 -0.43 -0.21 19.12
CA LYS A 262 -1.87 0.02 19.36
C LYS A 262 -2.38 -0.49 20.71
N SER A 263 -1.72 -1.49 21.30
CA SER A 263 -2.09 -2.01 22.63
C SER A 263 -1.58 -1.18 23.81
N LYS A 264 -0.71 -0.19 23.57
CA LYS A 264 -0.30 0.73 24.65
C LYS A 264 -1.47 1.64 25.00
N PRO A 265 -1.85 1.79 26.28
CA PRO A 265 -2.90 2.71 26.68
C PRO A 265 -2.52 4.12 26.24
N LYS A 266 -3.44 4.84 25.59
CA LYS A 266 -3.26 6.27 25.31
C LYS A 266 -2.90 6.97 26.63
N PRO A 267 -1.88 7.83 26.68
CA PRO A 267 -1.66 8.64 27.86
C PRO A 267 -2.95 9.42 28.14
N LYS A 268 -3.46 9.30 29.38
CA LYS A 268 -4.66 10.02 29.81
C LYS A 268 -4.42 11.51 29.53
N ALA A 269 -5.29 12.12 28.73
CA ALA A 269 -5.28 13.56 28.56
C ALA A 269 -5.52 14.20 29.94
N GLY A 270 -4.53 14.92 30.46
CA GLY A 270 -4.71 15.76 31.66
C GLY A 270 -3.87 15.44 32.90
N SER A 271 -2.61 14.99 32.79
CA SER A 271 -1.68 15.12 33.92
C SER A 271 -0.76 16.32 33.69
N PRO A 272 -0.81 17.37 34.54
CA PRO A 272 0.13 18.49 34.45
C PRO A 272 1.57 17.97 34.66
N PRO A 273 2.58 18.60 34.05
CA PRO A 273 3.97 18.22 34.30
C PRO A 273 4.26 18.39 35.80
N ALA A 274 4.74 17.32 36.44
CA ALA A 274 5.18 17.36 37.82
C ALA A 274 6.25 18.44 37.96
N LYS A 275 5.97 19.49 38.74
CA LYS A 275 6.96 20.49 39.12
C LYS A 275 8.13 19.77 39.79
N LYS A 276 9.29 19.78 39.15
CA LYS A 276 10.55 19.49 39.83
C LYS A 276 10.73 20.54 40.92
N GLN A 277 10.52 20.17 42.18
CA GLN A 277 11.04 20.94 43.30
C GLN A 277 12.56 20.93 43.17
N ARG A 278 13.12 22.11 42.92
CA ARG A 278 14.54 22.39 43.09
C ARG A 278 14.73 22.48 44.60
N LEU A 279 15.35 21.48 45.21
CA LEU A 279 15.88 21.63 46.56
C LEU A 279 17.08 22.59 46.45
N GLU A 280 17.02 23.65 47.24
CA GLU A 280 18.16 24.50 47.60
C GLU A 280 19.15 23.72 48.48
#